data_AF-A0A936VT05-F1
#
_entry.id   AF-A0A936VT05-F1
#
_cell.length_a   1.000
_cell.length_b   1.000
_cell.length_c   1.000
_cell.angle_alpha   90.00
_cell.angle_beta   90.00
_cell.angle_gamma   90.00
#
_symmetry.space_group_name_H-M   'P 1'
#
loop_
_entity.id
_entity.type
_entity.pdbx_description
1 polymer ?
#
loop_
_entity_poly.entity_id
_entity_poly.type
_entity_poly.pdbx_seq_one_letter_code
_entity_poly.pdbx_strand_id
1 'polypeptide(L)'
;MTCWVTKANFARQQQVQPSTISRWVRHPDGPLVDALDARGDKIDTDHPCVKRFFDSQDRKADRRTLASRRALEEEEEDFESGVPTAGGASPNFADSEIIQHLTVAEVATRFGGLPMFTEYVKTFNVLQDARKKELANLKTEGTLVSRDLVRAAVITHLDRLHRRLLTDFAESITRLIYGHCNAGDAVEVAKLTVRDRIGAVLGESIERAIKGFTELNQDGVANDDPDPETLESGVGIEQESG
;
A
#
# COMPACT_ATOMS: atom_id res chain seq x y z
N MET A 1 30.42 35.22 -2.60
CA MET A 1 29.14 35.84 -2.99
C MET A 1 28.09 35.06 -2.25
N THR A 2 27.34 35.66 -1.32
CA THR A 2 26.34 34.92 -0.53
C THR A 2 25.19 34.50 -1.42
N CYS A 3 24.98 33.19 -1.54
CA CYS A 3 23.89 32.63 -2.32
C CYS A 3 22.64 32.46 -1.44
N TRP A 4 21.66 33.34 -1.65
CA TRP A 4 20.39 33.31 -0.91
C TRP A 4 19.35 32.46 -1.63
N VAL A 5 18.86 31.42 -0.96
CA VAL A 5 17.86 30.49 -1.52
C VAL A 5 16.59 30.54 -0.69
N THR A 6 15.42 30.42 -1.33
CA THR A 6 14.14 30.35 -0.62
C THR A 6 13.99 29.01 0.09
N LYS A 7 13.27 28.96 1.22
CA LYS A 7 13.04 27.71 1.98
C LYS A 7 12.52 26.57 1.11
N ALA A 8 11.62 26.87 0.16
CA ALA A 8 11.05 25.88 -0.74
C ALA A 8 12.03 25.36 -1.79
N ASN A 9 13.01 26.17 -2.19
CA ASN A 9 14.06 25.73 -3.11
C ASN A 9 15.16 24.96 -2.36
N PHE A 10 15.51 25.41 -1.15
CA PHE A 10 16.38 24.67 -0.24
C PHE A 10 15.81 23.27 0.10
N ALA A 11 14.49 23.18 0.31
CA ALA A 11 13.78 21.90 0.49
C ALA A 11 13.95 20.94 -0.68
N ARG A 12 13.79 21.46 -1.90
CA ARG A 12 13.95 20.69 -3.13
C ARG A 12 15.39 20.23 -3.33
N GLN A 13 16.37 21.11 -3.10
CA GLN A 13 17.79 20.76 -3.21
C GLN A 13 18.20 19.64 -2.25
N GLN A 14 17.56 19.56 -1.08
CA GLN A 14 17.85 18.56 -0.06
C GLN A 14 16.94 17.35 -0.11
N GLN A 15 15.98 17.30 -1.04
CA GLN A 15 14.96 16.26 -1.12
C GLN A 15 14.20 16.05 0.21
N VAL A 16 14.02 17.13 0.98
CA VAL A 16 13.30 17.10 2.27
C VAL A 16 11.97 17.85 2.13
N GLN A 17 10.93 17.37 2.82
CA GLN A 17 9.65 18.08 2.84
C GLN A 17 9.80 19.53 3.37
N PRO A 18 9.13 20.53 2.76
CA PRO A 18 9.20 21.94 3.18
C PRO A 18 8.79 22.19 4.64
N SER A 19 7.90 21.35 5.19
CA SER A 19 7.45 21.39 6.59
C SER A 19 8.60 21.13 7.57
N THR A 20 9.52 20.23 7.22
CA THR A 20 10.69 19.88 8.04
C THR A 20 11.68 21.04 8.14
N ILE A 21 11.95 21.73 7.02
CA ILE A 21 12.79 22.94 7.04
C ILE A 21 12.13 24.05 7.85
N SER A 22 10.81 24.21 7.73
CA SER A 22 10.06 25.17 8.54
C SER A 22 10.20 24.87 10.03
N ARG A 23 10.26 23.58 10.42
CA ARG A 23 10.51 23.16 11.80
C ARG A 23 11.94 23.46 12.26
N TRP A 24 12.94 23.18 11.44
CA TRP A 24 14.36 23.46 11.75
C TRP A 24 14.69 24.95 11.85
N VAL A 25 13.92 25.77 11.18
CA VAL A 25 14.04 27.24 11.21
C VAL A 25 13.26 27.85 12.39
N ARG A 26 12.11 27.27 12.76
CA ARG A 26 11.22 27.84 13.78
C ARG A 26 11.70 27.60 15.22
N HIS A 27 12.42 26.50 15.48
CA HIS A 27 12.93 26.23 16.83
C HIS A 27 14.15 27.11 17.13
N PRO A 28 14.25 27.75 18.31
CA PRO A 28 15.39 28.59 18.68
C PRO A 28 16.74 27.85 18.63
N ASP A 29 16.72 26.57 18.99
CA ASP A 29 17.90 25.68 18.94
C ASP A 29 17.99 24.90 17.62
N GLY A 30 17.31 25.39 16.58
CA GLY A 30 17.27 24.76 15.28
C GLY A 30 18.59 24.88 14.52
N PRO A 31 18.97 23.87 13.73
CA PRO A 31 20.27 23.83 13.05
C PRO A 31 20.46 24.91 11.98
N LEU A 32 19.37 25.56 11.53
CA LEU A 32 19.36 26.52 10.42
C LEU A 32 18.97 27.95 10.86
N VAL A 33 18.83 28.21 12.17
CA VAL A 33 18.32 29.49 12.69
C VAL A 33 19.27 30.64 12.35
N ASP A 34 20.57 30.43 12.53
CA ASP A 34 21.57 31.48 12.28
C ASP A 34 21.82 31.76 10.79
N ALA A 35 21.33 30.88 9.90
CA ALA A 35 21.51 31.01 8.46
C ALA A 35 20.36 31.78 7.76
N LEU A 36 19.42 32.33 8.53
CA LEU A 36 18.26 33.04 8.01
C LEU A 36 18.57 34.52 7.74
N ASP A 37 17.94 35.04 6.70
CA ASP A 37 17.85 36.49 6.47
C ASP A 37 17.13 37.18 7.66
N ALA A 38 17.32 38.49 7.84
CA ALA A 38 16.67 39.29 8.87
C ALA A 38 15.13 39.22 8.82
N ARG A 39 14.56 38.91 7.65
CA ARG A 39 13.12 38.68 7.46
C ARG A 39 12.68 37.24 7.70
N GLY A 40 13.63 36.31 7.77
CA GLY A 40 13.38 34.89 8.00
C GLY A 40 12.87 34.11 6.80
N ASP A 41 12.91 34.66 5.58
CA ASP A 41 12.32 34.04 4.38
C ASP A 41 13.32 33.28 3.50
N LYS A 42 14.59 33.67 3.54
CA LYS A 42 15.68 33.10 2.74
C LYS A 42 16.75 32.51 3.65
N ILE A 43 17.40 31.47 3.16
CA ILE A 43 18.49 30.77 3.82
C ILE A 43 19.76 31.06 3.02
N ASP A 44 20.82 31.48 3.70
CA ASP A 44 22.16 31.62 3.13
C ASP A 44 22.83 30.24 3.06
N THR A 45 23.02 29.72 1.84
CA THR A 45 23.61 28.38 1.67
C THR A 45 25.09 28.34 2.00
N ASP A 46 25.77 29.48 2.01
CA ASP A 46 27.21 29.55 2.30
C ASP A 46 27.50 29.65 3.81
N HIS A 47 26.46 29.81 4.63
CA HIS A 47 26.60 29.99 6.07
C HIS A 47 27.21 28.75 6.75
N PRO A 48 28.14 28.91 7.73
CA PRO A 48 28.80 27.78 8.39
C PRO A 48 27.83 26.81 9.09
N CYS A 49 26.66 27.28 9.54
CA CYS A 49 25.64 26.41 10.14
C CYS A 49 25.02 25.45 9.12
N VAL A 50 24.85 25.89 7.86
CA VAL A 50 24.35 25.03 6.77
C VAL A 50 25.38 23.96 6.41
N LYS A 51 26.67 24.31 6.37
CA LYS A 51 27.75 23.33 6.15
C LYS A 51 27.82 22.28 7.25
N ARG A 52 27.77 22.71 8.52
CA ARG A 52 27.71 21.78 9.67
C ARG A 52 26.48 20.89 9.63
N PHE A 53 25.36 21.42 9.14
CA PHE A 53 24.15 20.64 8.96
C PHE A 53 24.35 19.53 7.91
N PHE A 54 24.96 19.83 6.76
CA PHE A 54 25.29 18.81 5.75
C PHE A 54 26.24 17.74 6.30
N ASP A 55 27.33 18.15 6.96
CA ASP A 55 28.26 17.21 7.59
C ASP A 55 27.54 16.28 8.60
N SER A 56 26.50 16.78 9.27
CA SER A 56 25.70 16.00 10.22
C SER A 56 24.70 15.04 9.56
N GLN A 57 24.21 15.38 8.36
CA GLN A 57 23.31 14.52 7.58
C GLN A 57 24.09 13.38 6.94
N ASP A 58 25.26 13.66 6.36
CA ASP A 58 26.12 12.65 5.75
C ASP A 58 26.54 11.58 6.78
N ARG A 59 26.93 12.00 7.99
CA ARG A 59 27.22 11.07 9.10
C ARG A 59 26.03 10.22 9.54
N LYS A 60 24.80 10.72 9.39
CA LYS A 60 23.59 9.96 9.73
C LYS A 60 23.21 8.99 8.62
N ALA A 61 23.44 9.37 7.36
CA ALA A 61 23.28 8.47 6.22
C ALA A 61 24.21 7.27 6.39
N ASP A 62 25.51 7.48 6.58
CA ASP A 62 26.50 6.41 6.77
C ASP A 62 26.18 5.47 7.93
N ARG A 63 25.71 6.02 9.07
CA ARG A 63 25.29 5.22 10.21
C ARG A 63 24.09 4.33 9.91
N ARG A 64 23.16 4.81 9.07
CA ARG A 64 21.98 4.04 8.68
C ARG A 64 22.37 2.89 7.75
N THR A 65 23.29 3.15 6.81
CA THR A 65 23.83 2.12 5.90
C THR A 65 24.62 1.05 6.64
N LEU A 66 25.42 1.43 7.64
CA LEU A 66 26.14 0.49 8.50
C LEU A 66 25.20 -0.32 9.40
N ALA A 67 24.16 0.31 9.96
CA ALA A 67 23.16 -0.39 10.77
C ALA A 67 22.33 -1.38 9.96
N SER A 68 21.93 -1.03 8.73
CA SER A 68 21.22 -1.96 7.84
C SER A 68 22.11 -3.12 7.39
N ARG A 69 23.40 -2.88 7.15
CA ARG A 69 24.34 -3.94 6.77
C ARG A 69 24.59 -4.91 7.91
N ARG A 70 24.71 -4.38 9.14
CA ARG A 70 24.85 -5.19 10.35
C ARG A 70 23.59 -5.98 10.69
N ALA A 71 22.40 -5.42 10.47
CA ALA A 71 21.14 -6.14 10.68
C ALA A 71 20.97 -7.31 9.69
N LEU A 72 21.46 -7.18 8.45
CA LEU A 72 21.49 -8.27 7.47
C LEU A 72 22.48 -9.37 7.87
N GLU A 73 23.65 -9.01 8.40
CA GLU A 73 24.65 -9.97 8.90
C GLU A 73 24.16 -10.70 10.18
N GLU A 74 23.42 -10.02 11.07
CA GLU A 74 22.86 -10.62 12.28
C GLU A 74 21.64 -11.53 12.00
N GLU A 75 20.94 -11.37 10.87
CA GLU A 75 19.83 -12.28 10.46
C GLU A 75 20.33 -13.60 9.82
N GLU A 76 21.58 -13.67 9.34
CA GLU A 76 22.15 -14.90 8.74
C GLU A 76 22.76 -15.87 9.77
N GLU A 77 23.10 -15.43 10.99
CA GLU A 77 23.79 -16.26 11.99
C GLU A 77 22.87 -16.97 13.01
N ASP A 78 21.57 -16.67 13.06
CA ASP A 78 20.67 -17.15 14.15
C ASP A 78 19.65 -18.24 13.75
N PHE A 79 19.85 -18.94 12.62
CA PHE A 79 18.96 -20.04 12.17
C PHE A 79 19.42 -21.46 12.54
N GLU A 80 20.19 -21.62 13.61
CA GLU A 80 20.56 -22.94 14.15
C GLU A 80 20.26 -23.03 15.66
N SER A 81 18.97 -23.04 16.04
CA SER A 81 18.58 -23.55 17.36
C SER A 81 17.29 -24.36 17.30
N GLY A 82 17.39 -25.60 17.79
CA GLY A 82 16.34 -26.60 17.74
C GLY A 82 15.09 -26.19 18.52
N VAL A 83 13.95 -26.19 17.83
CA VAL A 83 12.64 -26.09 18.44
C VAL A 83 12.38 -27.36 19.26
N PRO A 84 12.19 -27.30 20.59
CA PRO A 84 11.69 -28.43 21.34
C PRO A 84 10.20 -28.60 21.00
N THR A 85 9.89 -29.65 20.24
CA THR A 85 8.53 -30.10 19.96
C THR A 85 7.89 -30.62 21.25
N ALA A 86 7.37 -29.73 22.08
CA ALA A 86 6.43 -30.06 23.14
C ALA A 86 5.01 -29.74 22.64
N GLY A 87 4.15 -30.76 22.59
CA GLY A 87 2.80 -30.72 22.03
C GLY A 87 1.82 -29.82 22.80
N GLY A 88 1.99 -28.51 22.69
CA GLY A 88 0.98 -27.51 23.01
C GLY A 88 0.16 -27.21 21.76
N ALA A 89 -1.15 -27.43 21.83
CA ALA A 89 -2.09 -27.06 20.78
C ALA A 89 -1.86 -25.59 20.38
N SER A 90 -1.59 -25.33 19.10
CA SER A 90 -1.52 -23.97 18.57
C SER A 90 -2.83 -23.23 18.91
N PRO A 91 -2.78 -22.10 19.62
CA PRO A 91 -3.98 -21.38 20.03
C PRO A 91 -4.72 -20.85 18.81
N ASN A 92 -6.02 -21.11 18.77
CA ASN A 92 -6.87 -20.88 17.62
C ASN A 92 -7.26 -19.38 17.54
N PHE A 93 -7.43 -18.83 16.34
CA PHE A 93 -7.66 -17.39 16.08
C PHE A 93 -8.87 -16.78 16.80
N ALA A 94 -9.81 -17.62 17.24
CA ALA A 94 -10.98 -17.22 18.04
C ALA A 94 -10.62 -16.68 19.43
N ASP A 95 -9.39 -16.88 19.91
CA ASP A 95 -9.01 -16.51 21.28
C ASP A 95 -8.78 -14.99 21.46
N SER A 96 -8.58 -14.21 20.40
CA SER A 96 -8.27 -12.78 20.52
C SER A 96 -9.42 -11.93 21.10
N GLU A 97 -10.67 -12.22 20.72
CA GLU A 97 -11.86 -11.59 21.31
C GLU A 97 -12.14 -12.11 22.73
N ILE A 98 -11.82 -13.38 22.97
CA ILE A 98 -12.00 -14.02 24.28
C ILE A 98 -11.02 -13.43 25.31
N ILE A 99 -9.77 -13.18 24.91
CA ILE A 99 -8.72 -12.62 25.79
C ILE A 99 -9.08 -11.21 26.28
N GLN A 100 -9.81 -10.41 25.51
CA GLN A 100 -10.22 -9.05 25.90
C GLN A 100 -11.22 -9.03 27.06
N HIS A 101 -11.92 -10.15 27.30
CA HIS A 101 -12.91 -10.28 28.36
C HIS A 101 -12.41 -11.08 29.57
N LEU A 102 -11.17 -11.59 29.54
CA LEU A 102 -10.60 -12.34 30.65
C LEU A 102 -10.01 -11.41 31.71
N THR A 103 -10.20 -11.79 32.97
CA THR A 103 -9.53 -11.16 34.11
C THR A 103 -8.06 -11.59 34.18
N VAL A 104 -7.22 -10.78 34.84
CA VAL A 104 -5.77 -11.04 34.97
C VAL A 104 -5.49 -12.41 35.61
N ALA A 105 -6.35 -12.88 36.52
CA ALA A 105 -6.27 -14.20 37.13
C ALA A 105 -6.54 -15.34 36.14
N GLU A 106 -7.51 -15.17 35.25
CA GLU A 106 -7.84 -16.17 34.22
C GLU A 106 -6.77 -16.22 33.13
N VAL A 107 -6.19 -15.08 32.77
CA VAL A 107 -5.03 -15.00 31.87
C VAL A 107 -3.83 -15.75 32.49
N ALA A 108 -3.55 -15.55 33.78
CA ALA A 108 -2.48 -16.26 34.48
C ALA A 108 -2.72 -17.78 34.54
N THR A 109 -3.98 -18.20 34.69
CA THR A 109 -4.36 -19.63 34.76
C THR A 109 -4.28 -20.32 33.38
N ARG A 110 -4.61 -19.59 32.30
CA ARG A 110 -4.63 -20.12 30.93
C ARG A 110 -3.28 -20.11 30.24
N PHE A 111 -2.43 -19.13 30.54
CA PHE A 111 -1.11 -18.97 29.91
C PHE A 111 0.07 -19.34 30.83
N GLY A 112 -0.17 -19.78 32.07
CA GLY A 112 0.89 -20.23 32.98
C GLY A 112 1.68 -19.09 33.66
N GLY A 113 1.12 -17.88 33.71
CA GLY A 113 1.68 -16.70 34.38
C GLY A 113 1.96 -15.51 33.47
N LEU A 114 2.27 -14.35 34.07
CA LEU A 114 2.56 -13.09 33.37
C LEU A 114 3.70 -13.19 32.34
N PRO A 115 4.85 -13.84 32.62
CA PRO A 115 5.95 -13.93 31.65
C PRO A 115 5.54 -14.64 30.35
N MET A 116 4.88 -15.79 30.47
CA MET A 116 4.41 -16.58 29.32
C MET A 116 3.34 -15.84 28.51
N PHE A 117 2.48 -15.05 29.18
CA PHE A 117 1.54 -14.18 28.48
C PHE A 117 2.26 -13.09 27.66
N THR A 118 3.34 -12.49 28.19
CA THR A 118 4.11 -11.49 27.43
C THR A 118 4.81 -12.09 26.22
N GLU A 119 5.33 -13.32 26.34
CA GLU A 119 5.91 -14.05 25.20
C GLU A 119 4.86 -14.43 24.16
N TYR A 120 3.66 -14.84 24.61
CA TYR A 120 2.52 -15.08 23.73
C TYR A 120 2.13 -13.83 22.94
N VAL A 121 2.01 -12.66 23.60
CA VAL A 121 1.67 -11.40 22.92
C VAL A 121 2.76 -11.01 21.92
N LYS A 122 4.04 -11.20 22.27
CA LYS A 122 5.16 -10.93 21.35
C LYS A 122 5.11 -11.82 20.12
N THR A 123 4.95 -13.13 20.30
CA THR A 123 4.85 -14.10 19.18
C THR A 123 3.61 -13.85 18.33
N PHE A 124 2.49 -13.47 18.96
CA PHE A 124 1.26 -13.08 18.26
C PHE A 124 1.46 -11.84 17.38
N ASN A 125 2.12 -10.80 17.90
CA ASN A 125 2.43 -9.60 17.11
C ASN A 125 3.33 -9.92 15.92
N VAL A 126 4.37 -10.74 16.12
CA VAL A 126 5.24 -11.21 15.04
C VAL A 126 4.45 -11.97 13.97
N LEU A 127 3.51 -12.82 14.38
CA LEU A 127 2.64 -13.55 13.44
C LEU A 127 1.70 -12.61 12.67
N GLN A 128 1.16 -11.57 13.31
CA GLN A 128 0.33 -10.55 12.64
C GLN A 128 1.16 -9.73 11.65
N ASP A 129 2.39 -9.37 12.00
CA ASP A 129 3.30 -8.67 11.09
C ASP A 129 3.69 -9.55 9.90
N ALA A 130 3.96 -10.84 10.11
CA ALA A 130 4.19 -11.80 9.04
C ALA A 130 2.99 -11.90 8.09
N ARG A 131 1.77 -11.98 8.62
CA ARG A 131 0.54 -11.96 7.80
C ARG A 131 0.34 -10.65 7.06
N LYS A 132 0.67 -9.51 7.67
CA LYS A 132 0.59 -8.21 7.01
C LYS A 132 1.55 -8.14 5.82
N LYS A 133 2.76 -8.68 5.97
CA LYS A 133 3.74 -8.81 4.88
C LYS A 133 3.23 -9.76 3.79
N GLU A 134 2.66 -10.91 4.17
CA GLU A 134 2.06 -11.85 3.22
C GLU A 134 0.92 -11.21 2.41
N LEU A 135 0.00 -10.50 3.07
CA LEU A 135 -1.08 -9.76 2.41
C LEU A 135 -0.56 -8.63 1.51
N ALA A 136 0.51 -7.96 1.91
CA ALA A 136 1.16 -6.95 1.08
C ALA A 136 1.80 -7.59 -0.16
N ASN A 137 2.52 -8.70 0.00
CA ASN A 137 3.10 -9.46 -1.11
C ASN A 137 2.01 -9.96 -2.07
N LEU A 138 0.92 -10.51 -1.55
CA LEU A 138 -0.22 -10.95 -2.37
C LEU A 138 -0.92 -9.80 -3.10
N LYS A 139 -0.90 -8.58 -2.53
CA LYS A 139 -1.38 -7.37 -3.20
C LYS A 139 -0.41 -6.97 -4.33
N THR A 140 0.90 -7.03 -4.09
CA THR A 140 1.94 -6.72 -5.09
C THR A 140 1.98 -7.74 -6.23
N GLU A 141 1.77 -9.03 -5.92
CA GLU A 141 1.64 -10.11 -6.90
C GLU A 141 0.34 -10.03 -7.73
N GLY A 142 -0.60 -9.14 -7.35
CA GLY A 142 -1.88 -8.94 -8.03
C GLY A 142 -2.93 -10.01 -7.72
N THR A 143 -2.64 -10.95 -6.81
CA THR A 143 -3.56 -12.01 -6.38
C THR A 143 -4.64 -11.46 -5.44
N LEU A 144 -4.35 -10.39 -4.69
CA LEU A 144 -5.27 -9.77 -3.74
C LEU A 144 -5.90 -8.49 -4.33
N VAL A 145 -7.21 -8.53 -4.55
CA VAL A 145 -7.99 -7.37 -5.02
C VAL A 145 -8.70 -6.71 -3.85
N SER A 146 -8.66 -5.38 -3.77
CA SER A 146 -9.36 -4.66 -2.70
C SER A 146 -10.88 -4.83 -2.81
N ARG A 147 -11.54 -5.04 -1.68
CA ARG A 147 -13.00 -5.26 -1.64
C ARG A 147 -13.76 -4.03 -2.14
N ASP A 148 -13.21 -2.85 -1.93
CA ASP A 148 -13.80 -1.59 -2.39
C ASP A 148 -13.69 -1.46 -3.91
N LEU A 149 -12.58 -1.90 -4.53
CA LEU A 149 -12.45 -1.95 -5.98
C LEU A 149 -13.48 -2.91 -6.59
N VAL A 150 -13.65 -4.11 -6.01
CA VAL A 150 -14.65 -5.07 -6.47
C VAL A 150 -16.07 -4.51 -6.32
N ARG A 151 -16.36 -3.84 -5.18
CA ARG A 151 -17.67 -3.22 -4.96
C ARG A 151 -17.93 -2.08 -5.97
N ALA A 152 -16.95 -1.21 -6.17
CA ALA A 152 -17.09 -0.07 -7.06
C ALA A 152 -17.18 -0.50 -8.53
N ALA A 153 -16.27 -1.34 -9.00
CA ALA A 153 -16.21 -1.77 -10.40
C ALA A 153 -17.25 -2.86 -10.70
N VAL A 154 -17.22 -3.99 -9.99
CA VAL A 154 -18.01 -5.17 -10.39
C VAL A 154 -19.46 -5.06 -9.94
N ILE A 155 -19.70 -4.79 -8.64
CA ILE A 155 -21.06 -4.81 -8.08
C ILE A 155 -21.91 -3.70 -8.68
N THR A 156 -21.38 -2.48 -8.80
CA THR A 156 -22.12 -1.35 -9.41
C THR A 156 -22.54 -1.64 -10.84
N HIS A 157 -21.67 -2.25 -11.65
CA HIS A 157 -22.01 -2.60 -13.04
C HIS A 157 -23.01 -3.74 -13.11
N LEU A 158 -22.92 -4.72 -12.21
CA LEU A 158 -23.89 -5.81 -12.10
C LEU A 158 -25.28 -5.29 -11.71
N ASP A 159 -25.38 -4.41 -10.72
CA ASP A 159 -26.65 -3.80 -10.29
C ASP A 159 -27.31 -3.01 -11.42
N ARG A 160 -26.51 -2.25 -12.18
CA ARG A 160 -26.99 -1.50 -13.36
C ARG A 160 -27.49 -2.44 -14.45
N LEU A 161 -26.76 -3.52 -14.74
CA LEU A 161 -27.18 -4.54 -15.69
C LEU A 161 -28.48 -5.21 -15.25
N HIS A 162 -28.61 -5.54 -13.97
CA HIS A 162 -29.81 -6.17 -13.45
C HIS A 162 -31.04 -5.27 -13.61
N ARG A 163 -30.91 -3.98 -13.27
CA ARG A 163 -31.99 -3.00 -13.47
C ARG A 163 -32.35 -2.87 -14.96
N ARG A 164 -31.36 -2.71 -15.84
CA ARG A 164 -31.58 -2.58 -17.29
C ARG A 164 -32.24 -3.82 -17.91
N LEU A 165 -31.89 -5.01 -17.43
CA LEU A 165 -32.51 -6.27 -17.86
C LEU A 165 -33.98 -6.39 -17.41
N LEU A 166 -34.30 -5.88 -16.22
CA LEU A 166 -35.68 -5.94 -15.70
C LEU A 166 -36.60 -4.84 -16.27
N THR A 167 -36.09 -3.65 -16.58
CA THR A 167 -36.92 -2.55 -17.09
C THR A 167 -36.92 -2.48 -18.61
N ASP A 168 -35.88 -1.89 -19.19
CA ASP A 168 -35.86 -1.45 -20.58
C ASP A 168 -35.82 -2.64 -21.54
N PHE A 169 -35.13 -3.69 -21.10
CA PHE A 169 -34.96 -4.90 -21.87
C PHE A 169 -36.22 -5.75 -21.92
N ALA A 170 -36.99 -5.81 -20.83
CA ALA A 170 -38.27 -6.52 -20.79
C ALA A 170 -39.26 -5.91 -21.80
N GLU A 171 -39.35 -4.59 -21.87
CA GLU A 171 -40.17 -3.88 -22.86
C GLU A 171 -39.67 -4.11 -24.30
N SER A 172 -38.35 -4.06 -24.51
CA SER A 172 -37.77 -4.30 -25.83
C SER A 172 -37.99 -5.73 -26.33
N ILE A 173 -37.84 -6.75 -25.48
CA ILE A 173 -38.05 -8.15 -25.85
C ILE A 173 -39.52 -8.41 -26.16
N THR A 174 -40.43 -7.93 -25.31
CA THR A 174 -41.86 -8.19 -25.49
C THR A 174 -42.36 -7.62 -26.82
N ARG A 175 -41.93 -6.41 -27.18
CA ARG A 175 -42.20 -5.83 -28.51
C ARG A 175 -41.64 -6.67 -29.65
N LEU A 176 -40.42 -7.15 -29.50
CA LEU A 176 -39.73 -7.93 -30.53
C LEU A 176 -40.39 -9.31 -30.74
N ILE A 177 -40.77 -10.00 -29.66
CA ILE A 177 -41.53 -11.25 -29.71
C ILE A 177 -42.89 -11.04 -30.37
N TYR A 178 -43.59 -9.95 -30.03
CA TYR A 178 -44.87 -9.62 -30.65
C TYR A 178 -44.72 -9.36 -32.16
N GLY A 179 -43.61 -8.72 -32.56
CA GLY A 179 -43.25 -8.55 -33.98
C GLY A 179 -43.08 -9.88 -34.71
N HIS A 180 -42.31 -10.82 -34.16
CA HIS A 180 -42.15 -12.16 -34.74
C HIS A 180 -43.46 -12.94 -34.81
N CYS A 181 -44.32 -12.80 -33.79
CA CYS A 181 -45.64 -13.41 -33.77
C CYS A 181 -46.53 -12.89 -34.92
N ASN A 182 -46.55 -11.57 -35.13
CA ASN A 182 -47.32 -10.94 -36.20
C ASN A 182 -46.77 -11.27 -37.60
N ALA A 183 -45.46 -11.51 -37.71
CA ALA A 183 -44.81 -11.94 -38.94
C ALA A 183 -45.07 -13.42 -39.27
N GLY A 184 -45.58 -14.21 -38.32
CA GLY A 184 -45.76 -15.65 -38.49
C GLY A 184 -44.44 -16.43 -38.47
N ASP A 185 -43.39 -15.87 -37.87
CA ASP A 185 -42.09 -16.52 -37.78
C ASP A 185 -42.13 -17.77 -36.90
N ALA A 186 -41.28 -18.74 -37.22
CA ALA A 186 -41.12 -19.92 -36.38
C ALA A 186 -40.58 -19.53 -35.00
N VAL A 187 -41.08 -20.20 -33.95
CA VAL A 187 -40.70 -19.95 -32.55
C VAL A 187 -39.19 -20.02 -32.33
N GLU A 188 -38.48 -20.89 -33.06
CA GLU A 188 -37.02 -21.03 -32.94
C GLU A 188 -36.27 -19.78 -33.42
N VAL A 189 -36.78 -19.06 -34.42
CA VAL A 189 -36.21 -17.80 -34.91
C VAL A 189 -36.37 -16.70 -33.86
N ALA A 190 -37.55 -16.63 -33.22
CA ALA A 190 -37.79 -15.69 -32.13
C ALA A 190 -36.89 -15.96 -30.92
N LYS A 191 -36.70 -17.24 -30.55
CA LYS A 191 -35.78 -17.65 -29.46
C LYS A 191 -34.34 -17.25 -29.75
N LEU A 192 -33.86 -17.48 -30.97
CA LEU A 192 -32.50 -17.12 -31.37
C LEU A 192 -32.29 -15.61 -31.25
N THR A 193 -33.24 -14.83 -31.76
CA THR A 193 -33.19 -13.36 -31.72
C THR A 193 -33.19 -12.83 -30.27
N VAL A 194 -34.00 -13.42 -29.39
CA VAL A 194 -33.98 -13.09 -27.96
C VAL A 194 -32.62 -13.43 -27.32
N ARG A 195 -32.05 -14.60 -27.62
CA ARG A 195 -30.75 -15.02 -27.09
C ARG A 195 -29.65 -14.05 -27.52
N ASP A 196 -29.62 -13.68 -28.80
CA ASP A 196 -28.62 -12.76 -29.34
C ASP A 196 -28.76 -11.37 -28.72
N ARG A 197 -30.00 -10.93 -28.46
CA ARG A 197 -30.27 -9.66 -27.81
C ARG A 197 -29.84 -9.65 -26.33
N ILE A 198 -30.05 -10.75 -25.60
CA ILE A 198 -29.53 -10.92 -24.23
C ILE A 198 -28.01 -10.89 -24.26
N GLY A 199 -27.39 -11.66 -25.16
CA GLY A 199 -25.94 -11.74 -25.31
C GLY A 199 -25.30 -10.37 -25.55
N ALA A 200 -25.90 -9.54 -26.42
CA ALA A 200 -25.41 -8.19 -26.68
C ALA A 200 -25.43 -7.29 -25.43
N VAL A 201 -26.50 -7.34 -24.63
CA VAL A 201 -26.62 -6.52 -23.41
C VAL A 201 -25.66 -6.99 -22.31
N LEU A 202 -25.50 -8.30 -22.15
CA LEU A 202 -24.54 -8.87 -21.21
C LEU A 202 -23.11 -8.52 -21.61
N GLY A 203 -22.75 -8.68 -22.90
CA GLY A 203 -21.42 -8.36 -23.43
C GLY A 203 -21.04 -6.91 -23.20
N GLU A 204 -21.92 -5.96 -23.57
CA GLU A 204 -21.70 -4.51 -23.36
C GLU A 204 -21.43 -4.17 -21.88
N SER A 205 -22.11 -4.87 -20.97
CA SER A 205 -21.97 -4.61 -19.53
C SER A 205 -20.71 -5.24 -18.94
N ILE A 206 -20.33 -6.43 -19.42
CA ILE A 206 -19.07 -7.09 -19.04
C ILE A 206 -17.89 -6.26 -19.51
N GLU A 207 -17.89 -5.77 -20.75
CA GLU A 207 -16.84 -4.90 -21.27
C GLU A 207 -16.69 -3.62 -20.45
N ARG A 208 -17.81 -3.00 -20.04
CA ARG A 208 -17.77 -1.85 -19.13
C ARG A 208 -17.22 -2.20 -17.75
N ALA A 209 -17.56 -3.35 -17.20
CA ALA A 209 -17.04 -3.80 -15.92
C ALA A 209 -15.53 -4.04 -15.98
N ILE A 210 -15.05 -4.68 -17.05
CA ILE A 210 -13.62 -4.87 -17.30
C ILE A 210 -12.91 -3.53 -17.44
N LYS A 211 -13.46 -2.61 -18.25
CA LYS A 211 -12.90 -1.28 -18.46
C LYS A 211 -12.80 -0.49 -17.15
N GLY A 212 -13.90 -0.44 -16.38
CA GLY A 212 -13.91 0.23 -15.08
C GLY A 212 -12.95 -0.41 -14.08
N PHE A 213 -12.79 -1.73 -14.12
CA PHE A 213 -11.80 -2.43 -13.31
C PHE A 213 -10.36 -2.06 -13.71
N THR A 214 -10.05 -2.01 -15.00
CA THR A 214 -8.71 -1.64 -15.49
C THR A 214 -8.34 -0.20 -15.18
N GLU A 215 -9.28 0.74 -15.33
CA GLU A 215 -9.06 2.16 -15.04
C GLU A 215 -8.78 2.38 -13.55
N LEU A 216 -9.62 1.82 -12.68
CA LEU A 216 -9.46 1.96 -11.23
C LEU A 216 -8.24 1.21 -10.69
N ASN A 217 -7.79 0.15 -11.36
CA ASN A 217 -6.57 -0.57 -10.97
C ASN A 217 -5.31 0.20 -11.39
N GLN A 218 -5.31 0.87 -12.55
CA GLN A 218 -4.18 1.70 -12.99
C GLN A 218 -3.96 2.93 -12.10
N ASP A 219 -5.04 3.59 -11.66
CA ASP A 219 -4.96 4.72 -10.72
C ASP A 219 -4.41 4.30 -9.34
N GLY A 220 -4.53 3.02 -8.99
CA GLY A 220 -3.94 2.45 -7.77
C GLY A 220 -2.44 2.16 -7.88
N VAL A 221 -1.93 1.82 -9.07
CA VAL A 221 -0.52 1.46 -9.30
C VAL A 221 0.36 2.71 -9.48
N ALA A 222 -0.15 3.78 -10.08
CA ALA A 222 0.61 5.00 -10.33
C ALA A 222 1.06 5.76 -9.06
N ASN A 223 0.61 5.36 -7.87
CA ASN A 223 0.98 5.98 -6.60
C ASN A 223 2.03 5.19 -5.79
N ASP A 224 2.39 3.97 -6.21
CA ASP A 224 3.30 3.08 -5.48
C ASP A 224 4.62 2.79 -6.23
N ASP A 225 4.87 3.39 -7.41
CA ASP A 225 6.18 3.28 -8.07
C ASP A 225 7.24 4.10 -7.30
N PRO A 226 8.28 3.47 -6.73
CA PRO A 226 9.44 4.19 -6.24
C PRO A 226 10.19 4.81 -7.42
N ASP A 227 10.56 6.09 -7.29
CA ASP A 227 11.29 6.85 -8.30
C ASP A 227 12.44 6.03 -8.94
N PRO A 228 12.45 5.81 -10.26
CA PRO A 228 13.46 5.00 -10.95
C PRO A 228 14.86 5.62 -10.90
N GLU A 229 15.01 6.86 -10.44
CA GLU A 229 16.32 7.52 -10.27
C GLU A 229 17.17 6.92 -9.14
N THR A 230 16.62 6.03 -8.30
CA THR A 230 17.35 5.45 -7.16
C THR A 230 18.24 4.23 -7.51
N LEU A 231 18.25 3.75 -8.77
CA LEU A 231 18.94 2.50 -9.13
C LEU A 231 20.22 2.62 -9.99
N GLU A 232 20.65 3.81 -10.44
CA GLU A 232 21.80 3.92 -11.37
C GLU A 232 23.15 4.39 -10.78
N SER A 233 23.29 4.70 -9.49
CA SER A 233 24.54 5.29 -8.96
C SER A 233 25.60 4.30 -8.44
N GLY A 234 25.56 3.03 -8.86
CA GLY A 234 26.22 1.94 -8.15
C GLY A 234 27.40 1.21 -8.78
N VAL A 235 28.14 1.72 -9.79
CA VAL A 235 29.39 1.06 -10.24
C VAL A 235 30.42 2.07 -10.76
N GLY A 236 31.49 2.28 -9.99
CA GLY A 236 32.65 3.08 -10.38
C GLY A 236 33.80 2.93 -9.38
N ILE A 237 34.30 1.71 -9.18
CA ILE A 237 35.55 1.49 -8.45
C ILE A 237 36.67 1.53 -9.49
N GLU A 238 37.26 2.71 -9.66
CA GLU A 238 38.54 2.85 -10.36
C GLU A 238 39.67 2.32 -9.48
N GLN A 239 40.45 1.42 -10.09
CA GLN A 239 41.75 0.99 -9.63
C GLN A 239 42.73 2.15 -9.74
N GLU A 240 43.42 2.50 -8.65
CA GLU A 240 44.76 3.08 -8.77
C GLU A 240 45.73 2.36 -7.83
N SER A 241 46.59 1.59 -8.48
CA SER A 241 47.89 1.15 -7.99
C SER A 241 48.88 2.32 -8.12
N GLY A 242 49.64 2.61 -7.07
CA GLY A 242 50.74 3.57 -7.08
C GLY A 242 51.35 3.77 -5.71
#